data_AF-A0A3D5RJT5-F1
#
_entry.id   AF-A0A3D5RJT5-F1
#
_cell.length_a   1.000
_cell.length_b   1.000
_cell.length_c   1.000
_cell.angle_alpha   90.00
_cell.angle_beta   90.00
_cell.angle_gamma   90.00
#
_symmetry.space_group_name_H-M   'P 1'
#
loop_
_entity.id
_entity.type
_entity.pdbx_description
1 polymer ?
#
loop_
_entity_poly.entity_id
_entity_poly.type
_entity_poly.pdbx_seq_one_letter_code
_entity_poly.pdbx_strand_id
1 'polypeptide(L)'
;MNCTTTCNNCNKCDDKCPYCGYKGKEVKLETVAELTKNKCVFFENGEKIYICTNKKCDLVYFQVGNPKVYLKEEIKVPVWFKEKYKNYIVCYCHNIYLDDIVKIVKNTNESNLTKKDILNLLNTNHLEDCKHLNPTGENCDILFKNAIQFAYNQKEKGEK
;
A
#
# COMPACT_ATOMS: atom_id res chain seq x y z
N MET A 1 -9.73 -0.60 29.71
CA MET A 1 -10.41 0.62 29.20
C MET A 1 -11.53 0.13 28.29
N ASN A 2 -12.75 0.15 28.81
CA ASN A 2 -13.93 -0.42 28.17
C ASN A 2 -14.50 0.62 27.20
N CYS A 3 -14.57 0.28 25.93
CA CYS A 3 -15.20 1.14 24.94
C CYS A 3 -16.72 0.98 25.05
N THR A 4 -17.34 1.74 25.96
CA THR A 4 -18.79 1.89 26.02
C THR A 4 -19.19 3.12 25.23
N THR A 5 -19.42 2.95 23.93
CA THR A 5 -20.11 3.97 23.12
C THR A 5 -21.29 3.31 22.44
N THR A 6 -22.47 3.49 23.02
CA THR A 6 -23.76 3.18 22.40
C THR A 6 -23.91 4.05 21.14
N CYS A 7 -23.75 3.43 19.97
CA CYS A 7 -23.95 4.05 18.65
C CYS A 7 -25.45 4.20 18.38
N ASN A 8 -26.16 5.02 19.17
CA ASN A 8 -27.62 5.15 19.10
C ASN A 8 -28.13 6.08 17.99
N ASN A 9 -27.33 6.39 16.97
CA ASN A 9 -27.83 7.02 15.74
C ASN A 9 -26.85 6.87 14.56
N CYS A 10 -26.36 5.65 14.35
CA CYS A 10 -25.38 5.38 13.31
C CYS A 10 -26.11 4.96 12.04
N ASN A 11 -26.43 5.94 11.18
CA ASN A 11 -26.46 5.69 9.75
C ASN A 11 -25.10 5.05 9.41
N LYS A 12 -25.08 3.72 9.37
CA LYS A 12 -24.13 2.84 8.71
C LYS A 12 -22.72 3.45 8.57
N CYS A 13 -21.82 3.14 9.51
CA CYS A 13 -20.39 3.42 9.39
C CYS A 13 -19.77 2.48 8.35
N ASP A 14 -20.23 2.59 7.10
CA ASP A 14 -20.11 1.56 6.07
C ASP A 14 -18.69 1.35 5.53
N ASP A 15 -17.75 2.21 5.88
CA ASP A 15 -16.37 2.09 5.40
C ASP A 15 -15.32 2.51 6.42
N LYS A 16 -15.66 2.69 7.69
CA LYS A 16 -14.68 3.11 8.71
C LYS A 16 -13.96 1.91 9.31
N CYS A 17 -12.63 2.01 9.39
CA CYS A 17 -11.80 1.02 10.05
C CYS A 17 -12.24 0.82 11.51
N PRO A 18 -12.54 -0.42 11.95
CA PRO A 18 -13.07 -0.66 13.29
C PRO A 18 -12.04 -0.38 14.41
N TYR A 19 -10.74 -0.32 14.07
CA TYR A 19 -9.69 -0.09 15.06
C TYR A 19 -9.36 1.39 15.27
N CYS A 20 -9.42 2.21 14.22
CA CYS A 20 -8.97 3.60 14.29
C CYS A 20 -9.97 4.63 13.74
N GLY A 21 -11.14 4.19 13.26
CA GLY A 21 -12.19 5.05 12.70
C GLY A 21 -11.85 5.69 11.35
N TYR A 22 -10.65 5.45 10.82
CA TYR A 22 -10.20 6.04 9.55
C TYR A 22 -10.99 5.45 8.38
N LYS A 23 -11.35 6.29 7.40
CA LYS A 23 -12.06 5.84 6.19
C LYS A 23 -11.19 4.82 5.44
N GLY A 24 -11.76 3.65 5.21
CA GLY A 24 -11.18 2.57 4.43
C GLY A 24 -11.30 2.85 2.93
N LYS A 25 -10.38 2.26 2.18
CA LYS A 25 -10.41 2.25 0.72
C LYS A 25 -10.89 0.89 0.24
N GLU A 26 -11.87 0.84 -0.65
CA GLU A 26 -12.39 -0.43 -1.18
C GLU A 26 -11.29 -1.21 -1.92
N VAL A 27 -11.25 -2.54 -1.73
CA VAL A 27 -10.30 -3.47 -2.36
C VAL A 27 -11.03 -4.75 -2.77
N LYS A 28 -10.56 -5.43 -3.82
CA LYS A 28 -11.18 -6.66 -4.31
C LYS A 28 -10.79 -7.85 -3.44
N LEU A 29 -11.71 -8.81 -3.28
CA LEU A 29 -11.48 -10.07 -2.57
C LEU A 29 -10.25 -10.82 -3.09
N GLU A 30 -10.05 -10.83 -4.40
CA GLU A 30 -8.92 -11.51 -5.06
C GLU A 30 -7.56 -10.95 -4.62
N THR A 31 -7.44 -9.63 -4.46
CA THR A 31 -6.23 -8.99 -3.91
C THR A 31 -5.96 -9.46 -2.47
N VAL A 32 -7.00 -9.54 -1.65
CA VAL A 32 -6.88 -10.00 -0.26
C VAL A 32 -6.53 -11.49 -0.19
N ALA A 33 -7.15 -12.30 -1.04
CA ALA A 33 -6.88 -13.73 -1.14
C ALA A 33 -5.43 -14.00 -1.51
N GLU A 34 -4.89 -13.26 -2.47
CA GLU A 34 -3.51 -13.45 -2.89
C GLU A 34 -2.49 -12.95 -1.87
N LEU A 35 -2.77 -11.85 -1.16
CA LEU A 35 -1.77 -11.19 -0.32
C LEU A 35 -1.81 -11.58 1.16
N THR A 36 -2.81 -12.31 1.62
CA THR A 36 -2.89 -12.75 3.01
C THR A 36 -2.19 -14.09 3.23
N LYS A 37 -1.55 -14.28 4.39
CA LYS A 37 -0.88 -15.54 4.77
C LYS A 37 -1.87 -16.66 5.09
N ASN A 38 -3.13 -16.33 5.34
CA ASN A 38 -4.17 -17.30 5.63
C ASN A 38 -4.56 -18.08 4.37
N LYS A 39 -4.60 -19.42 4.46
CA LYS A 39 -4.98 -20.31 3.34
C LYS A 39 -6.43 -20.11 2.87
N CYS A 40 -7.30 -19.65 3.77
CA CYS A 40 -8.69 -19.37 3.49
C CYS A 40 -9.01 -17.94 3.92
N VAL A 41 -9.66 -17.19 3.02
CA VAL A 41 -10.14 -15.85 3.36
C VAL A 41 -11.43 -15.94 4.15
N PHE A 42 -11.48 -15.28 5.30
CA PHE A 42 -12.65 -15.28 6.19
C PHE A 42 -13.64 -14.14 5.92
N PHE A 43 -13.47 -13.46 4.79
CA PHE A 43 -14.36 -12.43 4.29
C PHE A 43 -15.47 -13.03 3.45
N GLU A 44 -16.68 -12.51 3.65
CA GLU A 44 -17.88 -12.95 2.95
C GLU A 44 -17.83 -12.50 1.49
N ASN A 45 -18.18 -13.41 0.58
CA ASN A 45 -18.20 -13.11 -0.84
C ASN A 45 -19.38 -12.17 -1.16
N GLY A 46 -19.14 -11.14 -1.99
CA GLY A 46 -20.14 -10.13 -2.35
C GLY A 46 -20.20 -8.93 -1.41
N GLU A 47 -19.65 -9.04 -0.20
CA GLU A 47 -19.52 -7.91 0.73
C GLU A 47 -18.27 -7.07 0.45
N LYS A 48 -18.39 -5.76 0.63
CA LYS A 48 -17.28 -4.83 0.38
C LYS A 48 -16.14 -5.02 1.37
N ILE A 49 -14.93 -5.11 0.85
CA ILE A 49 -13.70 -5.21 1.63
C ILE A 49 -12.94 -3.91 1.53
N TYR A 50 -12.32 -3.51 2.63
CA TYR A 50 -11.62 -2.24 2.74
C TYR A 50 -10.19 -2.43 3.23
N ILE A 51 -9.27 -1.63 2.72
CA ILE A 51 -7.92 -1.45 3.26
C ILE A 51 -7.84 -0.17 4.11
N CYS A 52 -7.35 -0.28 5.34
CA CYS A 52 -7.07 0.85 6.21
C CYS A 52 -5.72 1.46 5.87
N THR A 53 -5.72 2.69 5.34
CA THR A 53 -4.51 3.42 4.92
C THR A 53 -3.86 4.26 6.03
N ASN A 54 -4.40 4.23 7.24
CA ASN A 54 -3.81 4.91 8.38
C ASN A 54 -2.46 4.25 8.76
N LYS A 55 -1.40 5.06 8.77
CA LYS A 55 -0.02 4.63 9.06
C LYS A 55 0.17 4.11 10.49
N LYS A 56 -0.64 4.59 11.43
CA LYS A 56 -0.54 4.25 12.87
C LYS A 56 -1.42 3.08 13.28
N CYS A 57 -2.12 2.45 12.35
CA CYS A 57 -3.05 1.36 12.61
C CYS A 57 -2.50 0.06 11.99
N ASP A 58 -2.37 -1.00 12.78
CA ASP A 58 -1.86 -2.28 12.28
C ASP A 58 -2.90 -3.07 11.46
N LEU A 59 -4.19 -2.73 11.57
CA LEU A 59 -5.23 -3.29 10.71
C LEU A 59 -4.94 -2.93 9.25
N VAL A 60 -4.88 -3.94 8.38
CA VAL A 60 -4.75 -3.80 6.93
C VAL A 60 -6.11 -3.95 6.27
N TYR A 61 -6.72 -5.14 6.30
CA TYR A 61 -8.00 -5.39 5.62
C TYR A 61 -9.13 -5.63 6.61
N PHE A 62 -10.33 -5.17 6.27
CA PHE A 62 -11.56 -5.41 7.04
C PHE A 62 -12.79 -5.43 6.13
N GLN A 63 -13.86 -6.06 6.63
CA GLN A 63 -15.23 -5.87 6.14
C GLN A 63 -16.06 -5.25 7.26
N VAL A 64 -17.02 -4.39 6.90
CA VAL A 64 -17.92 -3.82 7.90
C VAL A 64 -18.84 -4.92 8.45
N GLY A 65 -19.00 -4.96 9.77
CA GLY A 65 -19.79 -5.98 10.45
C GLY A 65 -19.09 -7.33 10.65
N ASN A 66 -17.98 -7.60 9.95
CA ASN A 66 -17.20 -8.82 10.16
C ASN A 66 -16.25 -8.66 11.37
N PRO A 67 -16.31 -9.55 12.38
CA PRO A 67 -15.43 -9.46 13.54
C PRO A 67 -13.97 -9.81 13.24
N LYS A 68 -13.69 -10.50 12.13
CA LYS A 68 -12.34 -10.87 11.71
C LYS A 68 -11.74 -9.80 10.81
N VAL A 69 -10.43 -9.57 10.97
CA VAL A 69 -9.66 -8.56 10.23
C VAL A 69 -8.28 -9.13 9.91
N TYR A 70 -7.61 -8.58 8.90
CA TYR A 70 -6.21 -8.89 8.63
C TYR A 70 -5.31 -7.80 9.17
N LEU A 71 -4.36 -8.18 10.01
CA LEU A 71 -3.33 -7.30 10.54
C LEU A 71 -2.11 -7.29 9.64
N LYS A 72 -1.24 -6.28 9.82
CA LYS A 72 0.00 -6.09 9.08
C LYS A 72 0.86 -7.35 9.04
N GLU A 73 0.99 -8.05 10.15
CA GLU A 73 1.78 -9.27 10.27
C GLU A 73 1.21 -10.47 9.49
N GLU A 74 -0.06 -10.41 9.09
CA GLU A 74 -0.74 -11.46 8.32
C GLU A 74 -0.67 -11.24 6.80
N ILE A 75 0.01 -10.18 6.35
CA ILE A 75 0.19 -9.87 4.92
C ILE A 75 1.55 -10.40 4.43
N LYS A 76 1.56 -11.02 3.24
CA LYS A 76 2.75 -11.63 2.62
C LYS A 76 3.81 -10.61 2.20
N VAL A 77 3.39 -9.38 1.90
CA VAL A 77 4.26 -8.30 1.40
C VAL A 77 4.25 -7.11 2.38
N PRO A 78 5.31 -6.28 2.40
CA PRO A 78 5.31 -5.03 3.16
C PRO A 78 4.16 -4.13 2.71
N VAL A 79 3.43 -3.51 3.65
CA VAL A 79 2.38 -2.55 3.32
C VAL A 79 2.97 -1.15 3.46
N TRP A 80 3.50 -0.59 2.37
CA TRP A 80 4.42 0.58 2.40
C TRP A 80 3.98 1.72 3.34
N PHE A 81 2.70 2.10 3.35
CA PHE A 81 2.22 3.20 4.20
C PHE A 81 2.13 2.86 5.69
N LYS A 82 2.33 1.59 6.08
CA LYS A 82 2.48 1.12 7.46
C LYS A 82 3.93 0.75 7.81
N GLU A 83 4.87 0.97 6.90
CA GLU A 83 6.29 0.68 7.12
C GLU A 83 7.08 1.88 7.64
N LYS A 84 8.34 1.63 8.00
CA LYS A 84 9.34 2.69 8.19
C LYS A 84 9.97 3.06 6.84
N TYR A 85 10.47 4.27 6.73
CA TYR A 85 11.03 4.86 5.50
C TYR A 85 11.98 3.93 4.72
N LYS A 86 12.88 3.21 5.41
CA LYS A 86 13.86 2.28 4.80
C LYS A 86 13.21 1.08 4.08
N ASN A 87 11.93 0.80 4.32
CA ASN A 87 11.22 -0.36 3.79
C ASN A 87 10.06 0.07 2.86
N TYR A 88 10.11 1.28 2.29
CA TYR A 88 9.07 1.75 1.39
C TYR A 88 9.22 1.13 0.01
N ILE A 89 8.47 0.07 -0.23
CA ILE A 89 8.24 -0.47 -1.56
C ILE A 89 7.37 0.50 -2.38
N VAL A 90 7.79 0.76 -3.61
CA VAL A 90 7.13 1.69 -4.55
C VAL A 90 6.39 0.93 -5.64
N CYS A 91 6.99 -0.13 -6.18
CA CYS A 91 6.36 -0.99 -7.17
C CYS A 91 6.50 -2.46 -6.77
N TYR A 92 5.38 -3.09 -6.46
CA TYR A 92 5.33 -4.51 -6.09
C TYR A 92 5.66 -5.43 -7.26
N CYS A 93 5.15 -5.14 -8.47
CA CYS A 93 5.37 -5.97 -9.66
C CYS A 93 6.86 -6.10 -10.03
N HIS A 94 7.63 -5.04 -9.81
CA HIS A 94 9.06 -5.00 -10.12
C HIS A 94 9.96 -5.11 -8.89
N ASN A 95 9.38 -5.27 -7.69
CA ASN A 95 10.10 -5.27 -6.41
C ASN A 95 11.03 -4.06 -6.22
N ILE A 96 10.54 -2.85 -6.56
CA ILE A 96 11.32 -1.61 -6.51
C ILE A 96 11.01 -0.86 -5.22
N TYR A 97 12.04 -0.52 -4.48
CA TYR A 97 11.97 0.29 -3.27
C TYR A 97 12.33 1.76 -3.56
N LEU A 98 11.91 2.65 -2.66
CA LEU A 98 12.23 4.07 -2.74
C LEU A 98 13.73 4.32 -2.85
N ASP A 99 14.54 3.55 -2.10
CA ASP A 99 16.00 3.68 -2.11
C ASP A 99 16.61 3.34 -3.48
N ASP A 100 16.01 2.43 -4.27
CA ASP A 100 16.49 2.11 -5.61
C ASP A 100 16.31 3.31 -6.54
N ILE A 101 15.13 3.94 -6.49
CA ILE A 101 14.82 5.15 -7.27
C ILE A 101 15.73 6.30 -6.84
N VAL A 102 15.93 6.50 -5.53
CA VAL A 102 16.82 7.55 -5.01
C VAL A 102 18.26 7.35 -5.48
N LYS A 103 18.78 6.11 -5.44
CA LYS A 103 20.14 5.81 -5.93
C LYS A 103 20.29 6.14 -7.41
N ILE A 104 19.32 5.73 -8.24
CA ILE A 104 19.37 5.98 -9.68
C ILE A 104 19.37 7.49 -9.97
N VAL A 105 18.40 8.21 -9.40
CA VAL A 105 18.25 9.65 -9.64
C VAL A 105 19.48 10.43 -9.18
N LYS A 106 20.09 10.06 -8.05
CA LYS A 106 21.31 10.72 -7.56
C LYS A 106 22.53 10.48 -8.45
N ASN A 107 22.65 9.29 -9.03
CA ASN A 107 23.82 8.88 -9.80
C ASN A 107 23.74 9.18 -11.30
N THR A 108 22.55 9.53 -11.81
CA THR A 108 22.39 9.94 -13.21
C THR A 108 22.61 11.45 -13.39
N ASN A 109 23.04 11.85 -14.59
CA ASN A 109 23.00 13.25 -15.04
C ASN A 109 21.68 13.59 -15.75
N GLU A 110 20.79 12.60 -15.92
CA GLU A 110 19.51 12.80 -16.59
C GLU A 110 18.49 13.51 -15.70
N SER A 111 17.79 14.47 -16.30
CA SER A 111 16.62 15.15 -15.72
C SER A 111 15.33 14.54 -16.26
N ASN A 112 14.24 14.66 -15.50
CA ASN A 112 12.89 14.24 -15.92
C ASN A 112 12.74 12.73 -16.21
N LEU A 113 13.45 11.89 -15.46
CA LEU A 113 13.29 10.43 -15.56
C LEU A 113 11.82 10.02 -15.39
N THR A 114 11.37 9.11 -16.25
CA THR A 114 10.05 8.49 -16.16
C THR A 114 10.12 7.15 -15.43
N LYS A 115 8.95 6.58 -15.08
CA LYS A 115 8.88 5.18 -14.60
C LYS A 115 9.59 4.22 -15.57
N LYS A 116 9.35 4.37 -16.88
CA LYS A 116 9.95 3.52 -17.91
C LYS A 116 11.47 3.60 -17.92
N ASP A 117 12.03 4.80 -17.78
CA ASP A 117 13.48 5.00 -17.76
C ASP A 117 14.10 4.31 -16.55
N ILE A 118 13.49 4.44 -15.36
CA ILE A 118 13.93 3.73 -14.16
C ILE A 118 13.85 2.20 -14.33
N LEU A 119 12.76 1.68 -14.92
CA LEU A 119 12.63 0.23 -15.16
C LEU A 119 13.72 -0.28 -16.12
N ASN A 120 14.03 0.49 -17.17
CA ASN A 120 15.11 0.18 -18.11
C ASN A 120 16.48 0.21 -17.41
N LEU A 121 16.77 1.23 -16.61
CA LEU A 121 18.02 1.36 -15.87
C LEU A 121 18.23 0.23 -14.85
N LEU A 122 17.13 -0.29 -14.28
CA LEU A 122 17.14 -1.46 -13.40
C LEU A 122 17.17 -2.80 -14.14
N ASN A 123 17.10 -2.81 -15.47
CA ASN A 123 16.98 -4.01 -16.29
C ASN A 123 15.88 -4.97 -15.82
N THR A 124 14.73 -4.43 -15.39
CA THR A 124 13.58 -5.24 -14.92
C THR A 124 12.49 -5.32 -15.98
N ASN A 125 11.94 -6.51 -16.18
CA ASN A 125 10.95 -6.81 -17.22
C ASN A 125 9.81 -7.70 -16.72
N HIS A 126 9.51 -7.66 -15.42
CA HIS A 126 8.40 -8.41 -14.84
C HIS A 126 7.05 -8.00 -15.44
N LEU A 127 6.16 -8.99 -15.60
CA LEU A 127 4.79 -8.73 -16.01
C LEU A 127 4.06 -7.96 -14.89
N GLU A 128 3.35 -6.89 -15.26
CA GLU A 128 2.57 -6.14 -14.29
C GLU A 128 1.33 -6.92 -13.86
N ASP A 129 1.24 -7.24 -12.56
CA ASP A 129 0.08 -7.89 -11.96
C ASP A 129 -0.31 -7.24 -10.62
N CYS A 130 -0.62 -5.94 -10.69
CA CYS A 130 -0.86 -5.11 -9.51
C CYS A 130 -2.03 -5.61 -8.66
N LYS A 131 -3.01 -6.27 -9.28
CA LYS A 131 -4.19 -6.82 -8.62
C LYS A 131 -3.82 -7.90 -7.60
N HIS A 132 -2.77 -8.66 -7.88
CA HIS A 132 -2.30 -9.78 -7.06
C HIS A 132 -1.08 -9.42 -6.20
N LEU A 133 -0.32 -8.40 -6.60
CA LEU A 133 0.95 -8.07 -5.95
C LEU A 133 0.89 -6.81 -5.07
N ASN A 134 0.00 -5.85 -5.34
CA ASN A 134 -0.11 -4.61 -4.57
C ASN A 134 -1.24 -4.73 -3.52
N PRO A 135 -1.01 -4.42 -2.23
CA PRO A 135 -2.04 -4.43 -1.19
C PRO A 135 -3.29 -3.60 -1.50
N THR A 136 -3.21 -2.56 -2.33
CA THR A 136 -4.39 -1.80 -2.75
C THR A 136 -5.08 -2.36 -3.99
N GLY A 137 -4.46 -3.31 -4.69
CA GLY A 137 -4.88 -3.82 -5.99
C GLY A 137 -4.68 -2.84 -7.15
N GLU A 138 -4.02 -1.70 -6.92
CA GLU A 138 -3.85 -0.63 -7.91
C GLU A 138 -2.43 -0.58 -8.47
N ASN A 139 -2.27 0.09 -9.62
CA ASN A 139 -0.96 0.35 -10.18
C ASN A 139 -0.11 1.26 -9.27
N CYS A 140 1.20 1.25 -9.52
CA CYS A 140 2.16 2.05 -8.76
C CYS A 140 2.40 3.45 -9.34
N ASP A 141 1.74 3.87 -10.42
CA ASP A 141 2.20 5.01 -11.24
C ASP A 141 2.27 6.32 -10.45
N ILE A 142 1.26 6.60 -9.63
CA ILE A 142 1.25 7.79 -8.76
C ILE A 142 2.37 7.70 -7.71
N LEU A 143 2.52 6.55 -7.06
CA LEU A 143 3.55 6.36 -6.03
C LEU A 143 4.95 6.44 -6.63
N PHE A 144 5.14 5.89 -7.84
CA PHE A 144 6.38 5.90 -8.59
C PHE A 144 6.76 7.32 -9.01
N LYS A 145 5.82 8.08 -9.58
CA LYS A 145 6.03 9.50 -9.91
C LYS A 145 6.41 10.31 -8.68
N ASN A 146 5.73 10.09 -7.56
CA ASN A 146 6.05 10.76 -6.30
C ASN A 146 7.44 10.38 -5.77
N ALA A 147 7.86 9.12 -5.92
CA ALA A 147 9.18 8.66 -5.52
C ALA A 147 10.30 9.30 -6.36
N ILE A 148 10.10 9.43 -7.68
CA ILE A 148 11.04 10.15 -8.57
C ILE A 148 11.15 11.61 -8.16
N GLN A 149 10.02 12.30 -7.97
CA GLN A 149 10.02 13.71 -7.54
C GLN A 149 10.71 13.88 -6.19
N PHE A 150 10.42 12.99 -5.24
CA PHE A 150 11.09 12.97 -3.95
C PHE A 150 12.61 12.83 -4.12
N ALA A 151 13.07 11.92 -4.97
CA ALA A 151 14.49 11.68 -5.21
C ALA A 151 15.21 12.90 -5.80
N TYR A 152 14.61 13.60 -6.78
CA TYR A 152 15.16 14.85 -7.31
C TYR A 152 15.28 15.93 -6.22
N ASN A 153 14.23 16.09 -5.39
CA ASN A 153 14.26 17.03 -4.27
C ASN A 153 15.37 16.71 -3.25
N GLN A 154 15.78 15.43 -3.12
CA GLN A 154 16.92 15.04 -2.26
C GLN A 154 18.27 15.32 -2.93
N LYS A 155 18.37 15.21 -4.26
CA LYS A 155 19.59 15.49 -5.02
C LYS A 155 19.96 16.97 -4.92
N GLU A 156 19.00 17.86 -5.19
CA GLU A 156 19.20 19.32 -5.11
C GLU A 156 19.59 19.83 -3.71
N LYS A 157 19.16 19.12 -2.65
CA LYS A 157 19.52 19.46 -1.26
C LYS A 157 20.92 18.99 -0.87
N GLY A 158 21.45 17.95 -1.51
CA GLY A 158 22.80 17.44 -1.26
C GLY A 158 23.88 18.15 -2.07
N GLU A 159 23.48 18.93 -3.08
CA GLU A 159 24.36 19.77 -3.91
C GLU A 159 24.53 21.20 -3.36
N LYS A 160 23.81 21.56 -2.29
CA LYS A 160 23.94 22.83 -1.55
C LYS A 160 24.74 22.62 -0.26
#